data_AF-A0A6G1QBU4-F1
#
_entry.id   AF-A0A6G1QBU4-F1
#
_cell.length_a   1.000
_cell.length_b   1.000
_cell.length_c   1.000
_cell.angle_alpha   90.00
_cell.angle_beta   90.00
_cell.angle_gamma   90.00
#
_symmetry.space_group_name_H-M   'P 1'
#
loop_
_entity.id
_entity.type
_entity.pdbx_description
1 polymer ?
#
loop_
_entity_poly.entity_id
_entity_poly.type
_entity_poly.pdbx_seq_one_letter_code
_entity_poly.pdbx_strand_id
1 'polypeptide(L)'
;MPTNGINRALKLQFGLINYENRYLTAEAFGFKVNASGTSMKKKQIWTLEQDEQDGQVVFLRSHLGRYLASDKDGKITCGAERPDPDCHFLIVAQSDGRWALQSETYMRYFGGSADYLSCFSQVIGEQELWAVHLALHPQASLLSVARKRYAHLSASDGEISVDSNIPWGVDSLVTLVYLDGKYSLKTCDNRFLSNDGKLVKENTNTTCFTLELKSGKLTFKDSDGKYLTPVGPTGTLRSGRCSKPGKDELFDLEESHPQVVFQAANKRFVSVKQGDDELFLMKLINRPMLILRGENGFVCHHKNSNTLDANRSVYDIFSLIFNDGAYIIKSVIGKFWYISINGLVCSDGEKPEDFFLEFLEHGRIAIKGSNGKYLRGDQGGTLMGDGTSVDASSLWEY
;
A
#
# COMPACT_ATOMS: atom_id res chain seq x y z
N MET A 1 20.56 1.10 -26.79
CA MET A 1 19.47 2.04 -26.48
C MET A 1 18.21 1.53 -27.17
N PRO A 2 17.18 1.17 -26.38
CA PRO A 2 15.84 1.60 -26.72
C PRO A 2 15.23 2.30 -25.50
N THR A 3 15.03 3.60 -25.64
CA THR A 3 14.13 4.40 -24.82
C THR A 3 12.70 4.07 -25.25
N ASN A 4 12.03 3.17 -24.54
CA ASN A 4 10.60 2.93 -24.73
C ASN A 4 9.84 3.32 -23.47
N GLY A 5 8.97 4.31 -23.63
CA GLY A 5 7.89 4.61 -22.69
C GLY A 5 8.28 5.63 -21.64
N ILE A 6 8.00 6.90 -21.95
CA ILE A 6 7.78 8.03 -21.04
C ILE A 6 7.53 7.53 -19.61
N ASN A 7 8.53 7.70 -18.74
CA ASN A 7 8.43 7.48 -17.31
C ASN A 7 7.54 8.59 -16.75
N ARG A 8 6.24 8.50 -17.02
CA ARG A 8 5.23 9.37 -16.43
C ARG A 8 5.14 8.86 -15.00
N ALA A 9 5.93 9.45 -14.10
CA ALA A 9 5.91 9.15 -12.69
C ALA A 9 4.45 8.93 -12.28
N LEU A 10 4.12 7.73 -11.80
CA LEU A 10 2.78 7.44 -11.31
C LEU A 10 2.48 8.52 -10.28
N LYS A 11 1.51 9.39 -10.58
CA LYS A 11 1.07 10.39 -9.61
C LYS A 11 0.56 9.61 -8.40
N LEU A 12 1.11 9.88 -7.22
CA LEU A 12 0.78 9.12 -6.03
C LEU A 12 -0.75 9.12 -5.82
N GLN A 13 -1.32 7.92 -5.78
CA GLN A 13 -2.73 7.70 -5.51
C GLN A 13 -2.91 7.29 -4.06
N PHE A 14 -3.91 7.86 -3.40
CA PHE A 14 -4.23 7.60 -2.01
C PHE A 14 -5.71 7.80 -1.75
N GLY A 15 -6.18 7.23 -0.64
CA GLY A 15 -7.44 7.60 -0.02
C GLY A 15 -7.20 8.39 1.26
N LEU A 16 -8.14 9.26 1.59
CA LEU A 16 -8.18 10.01 2.84
C LEU A 16 -9.26 9.45 3.74
N ILE A 17 -8.92 9.11 4.98
CA ILE A 17 -9.83 8.53 5.96
C ILE A 17 -10.07 9.54 7.09
N ASN A 18 -11.33 9.83 7.39
CA ASN A 18 -11.69 10.72 8.49
C ASN A 18 -11.68 10.02 9.86
N TYR A 19 -12.00 10.75 10.92
CA TYR A 19 -12.09 10.25 12.29
C TYR A 19 -13.12 9.13 12.52
N GLU A 20 -14.08 8.93 11.60
CA GLU A 20 -15.07 7.84 11.64
C GLU A 20 -14.62 6.59 10.86
N ASN A 21 -13.37 6.54 10.42
CA ASN A 21 -12.82 5.48 9.57
C ASN A 21 -13.57 5.35 8.23
N ARG A 22 -13.99 6.48 7.66
CA ARG A 22 -14.63 6.53 6.33
C ARG A 22 -13.77 7.27 5.33
N TYR A 23 -13.74 6.75 4.12
CA TYR A 23 -12.98 7.32 3.01
C TYR A 23 -13.71 8.51 2.38
N LEU A 24 -12.95 9.59 2.13
CA LEU A 24 -13.34 10.69 1.26
C LEU A 24 -13.68 10.15 -0.13
N THR A 25 -14.89 10.42 -0.58
CA THR A 25 -15.50 9.86 -1.78
C THR A 25 -15.95 10.99 -2.69
N ALA A 26 -15.52 10.95 -3.96
CA ALA A 26 -16.10 11.78 -5.00
C ALA A 26 -17.27 11.05 -5.66
N GLU A 27 -18.47 11.63 -5.62
CA GLU A 27 -19.64 11.00 -6.24
C GLU A 27 -19.62 11.14 -7.76
N ALA A 28 -20.16 10.13 -8.43
CA ALA A 28 -20.21 10.08 -9.90
C ALA A 28 -21.08 11.20 -10.51
N PHE A 29 -22.06 11.70 -9.74
CA PHE A 29 -23.02 12.70 -10.18
C PHE A 29 -23.14 13.83 -9.16
N GLY A 30 -23.49 15.02 -9.64
CA GLY A 30 -23.74 16.19 -8.80
C GLY A 30 -22.49 16.88 -8.22
N PHE A 31 -21.29 16.39 -8.56
CA PHE A 31 -20.00 16.99 -8.15
C PHE A 31 -19.84 17.18 -6.63
N LYS A 32 -20.50 16.30 -5.87
CA LYS A 32 -20.45 16.27 -4.40
C LYS A 32 -19.35 15.35 -3.92
N VAL A 33 -18.90 15.63 -2.70
CA VAL A 33 -18.02 14.75 -1.93
C VAL A 33 -18.68 14.38 -0.61
N ASN A 34 -18.35 13.21 -0.09
CA ASN A 34 -18.77 12.74 1.23
C ASN A 34 -17.66 11.90 1.86
N ALA A 35 -17.78 11.58 3.15
CA ALA A 35 -16.93 10.64 3.86
C ALA A 35 -17.78 9.47 4.38
N SER A 36 -18.32 8.67 3.45
CA SER A 36 -19.15 7.49 3.77
C SER A 36 -18.53 6.17 3.31
N GLY A 37 -17.45 6.20 2.52
CA GLY A 37 -16.84 5.00 1.94
C GLY A 37 -16.22 4.09 3.00
N THR A 38 -16.55 2.80 3.02
CA THR A 38 -16.02 1.83 3.99
C THR A 38 -14.71 1.18 3.53
N SER A 39 -14.45 1.19 2.23
CA SER A 39 -13.26 0.66 1.60
C SER A 39 -12.79 1.56 0.47
N MET A 40 -11.50 1.44 0.13
CA MET A 40 -10.91 2.23 -0.95
C MET A 40 -11.16 1.56 -2.29
N LYS A 41 -12.20 2.02 -2.99
CA LYS A 41 -12.47 1.67 -4.39
C LYS A 41 -12.18 2.87 -5.28
N LYS A 42 -12.54 2.77 -6.57
CA LYS A 42 -12.34 3.83 -7.56
C LYS A 42 -12.79 5.22 -7.09
N LYS A 43 -13.95 5.33 -6.42
CA LYS A 43 -14.49 6.63 -5.98
C LYS A 43 -13.74 7.28 -4.82
N GLN A 44 -12.95 6.50 -4.09
CA GLN A 44 -12.18 6.90 -2.91
C GLN A 44 -10.71 7.23 -3.24
N ILE A 45 -10.30 7.00 -4.49
CA ILE A 45 -8.94 7.27 -4.94
C ILE A 45 -8.82 8.74 -5.36
N TRP A 46 -7.86 9.42 -4.74
CA TRP A 46 -7.43 10.77 -5.02
C TRP A 46 -5.98 10.77 -5.48
N THR A 47 -5.63 11.77 -6.27
CA THR A 47 -4.27 12.02 -6.75
C THR A 47 -3.85 13.40 -6.28
N LEU A 48 -2.63 13.51 -5.73
CA LEU A 48 -2.05 14.81 -5.37
C LEU A 48 -1.30 15.37 -6.56
N GLU A 49 -1.64 16.58 -6.94
CA GLU A 49 -0.91 17.38 -7.93
C GLU A 49 -0.31 18.60 -7.20
N GLN A 50 0.85 19.08 -7.65
CA GLN A 50 1.50 20.26 -7.08
C GLN A 50 1.50 21.39 -8.08
N ASP A 51 1.36 22.62 -7.59
CA ASP A 51 1.52 23.80 -8.42
C ASP A 51 2.97 23.95 -8.90
N GLU A 52 3.13 24.37 -10.16
CA GLU A 52 4.45 24.51 -10.78
C GLU A 52 5.18 25.78 -10.30
N GLN A 53 4.43 26.80 -9.86
CA GLN A 53 4.95 28.09 -9.42
C GLN A 53 5.16 28.11 -7.89
N ASP A 54 4.22 27.55 -7.13
CA ASP A 54 4.32 27.39 -5.68
C ASP A 54 4.25 25.92 -5.25
N GLY A 55 5.42 25.33 -5.00
CA GLY A 55 5.52 23.93 -4.55
C GLY A 55 4.91 23.61 -3.18
N GLN A 56 4.38 24.60 -2.43
CA GLN A 56 3.59 24.38 -1.21
C GLN A 56 2.11 24.13 -1.52
N VAL A 57 1.61 24.68 -2.62
CA VAL A 57 0.21 24.53 -3.03
C VAL A 57 0.01 23.19 -3.71
N VAL A 58 -1.03 22.49 -3.27
CA VAL A 58 -1.42 21.19 -3.79
C VAL A 58 -2.87 21.19 -4.27
N PHE A 59 -3.17 20.31 -5.21
CA PHE A 59 -4.51 20.04 -5.72
C PHE A 59 -4.86 18.58 -5.49
N LEU A 60 -6.06 18.32 -4.99
CA LEU A 60 -6.58 16.96 -4.83
C LEU A 60 -7.50 16.65 -6.01
N ARG A 61 -7.05 15.74 -6.88
CA ARG A 61 -7.79 15.34 -8.07
C ARG A 61 -8.48 13.99 -7.85
N SER A 62 -9.78 13.97 -8.06
CA SER A 62 -10.62 12.76 -7.98
C SER A 62 -10.40 11.81 -9.16
N HIS A 63 -10.91 10.59 -9.02
CA HIS A 63 -10.96 9.59 -10.10
C HIS A 63 -11.71 10.02 -11.37
N LEU A 64 -12.56 11.07 -11.30
CA LEU A 64 -13.24 11.66 -12.45
C LEU A 64 -12.37 12.72 -13.16
N GLY A 65 -11.16 12.96 -12.65
CA GLY A 65 -10.26 13.98 -13.14
C GLY A 65 -10.62 15.40 -12.71
N ARG A 66 -11.54 15.57 -11.73
CA ARG A 66 -12.00 16.85 -11.19
C ARG A 66 -11.34 17.17 -9.86
N TYR A 67 -11.23 18.46 -9.52
CA TYR A 67 -10.50 18.92 -8.34
C TYR A 67 -11.43 19.23 -7.16
N LEU A 68 -10.98 18.86 -5.95
CA LEU A 68 -11.57 19.31 -4.70
C LEU A 68 -11.43 20.83 -4.58
N ALA A 69 -12.51 21.52 -4.24
CA ALA A 69 -12.54 22.97 -4.10
C ALA A 69 -13.36 23.39 -2.89
N SER A 70 -12.96 24.50 -2.26
CA SER A 70 -13.71 25.18 -1.21
C SER A 70 -14.02 26.60 -1.63
N ASP A 71 -15.25 27.06 -1.43
CA ASP A 71 -15.56 28.49 -1.56
C ASP A 71 -15.34 29.27 -0.25
N LYS A 72 -15.57 30.58 -0.29
CA LYS A 72 -15.47 31.50 0.85
C LYS A 72 -16.40 31.19 2.03
N ASP A 73 -17.49 30.46 1.76
CA ASP A 73 -18.49 30.07 2.76
C ASP A 73 -18.19 28.67 3.32
N GLY A 74 -17.06 28.07 2.91
CA GLY A 74 -16.57 26.77 3.34
C GLY A 74 -17.31 25.58 2.71
N LYS A 75 -18.08 25.81 1.65
CA LYS A 75 -18.78 24.74 0.93
C LYS A 75 -17.80 24.00 0.03
N ILE A 76 -17.86 22.68 0.09
CA ILE A 76 -16.99 21.81 -0.69
C ILE A 76 -17.66 21.32 -1.96
N THR A 77 -16.91 21.32 -3.05
CA THR A 77 -17.32 20.75 -4.33
C THR A 77 -16.17 19.97 -4.97
N CYS A 78 -16.48 19.16 -5.98
CA CYS A 78 -15.49 18.47 -6.81
C CYS A 78 -15.86 18.60 -8.29
N GLY A 79 -16.11 19.83 -8.73
CA GLY A 79 -16.65 20.15 -10.06
C GLY A 79 -15.63 20.65 -11.08
N ALA A 80 -14.54 21.27 -10.63
CA ALA A 80 -13.60 21.95 -11.52
C ALA A 80 -12.79 20.95 -12.37
N GLU A 81 -12.71 21.18 -13.68
CA GLU A 81 -11.91 20.36 -14.62
C GLU A 81 -10.46 20.84 -14.76
N ARG A 82 -10.21 22.09 -14.34
CA ARG A 82 -8.88 22.70 -14.23
C ARG A 82 -8.78 23.35 -12.86
N PRO A 83 -7.60 23.36 -12.22
CA PRO A 83 -7.44 24.04 -10.95
C PRO A 83 -7.75 25.53 -11.06
N ASP A 84 -8.41 26.05 -10.04
CA ASP A 84 -8.67 27.46 -9.80
C ASP A 84 -8.27 27.81 -8.34
N PRO A 85 -8.31 29.08 -7.92
CA PRO A 85 -7.91 29.47 -6.56
C PRO A 85 -8.70 28.78 -5.43
N ASP A 86 -9.92 28.33 -5.68
CA ASP A 86 -10.73 27.60 -4.70
C ASP A 86 -10.25 26.13 -4.55
N CYS A 87 -9.49 25.63 -5.52
CA CYS A 87 -8.85 24.32 -5.49
C CYS A 87 -7.49 24.30 -4.77
N HIS A 88 -6.99 25.45 -4.30
CA HIS A 88 -5.69 25.55 -3.65
C HIS A 88 -5.76 25.06 -2.20
N PHE A 89 -5.02 23.99 -1.90
CA PHE A 89 -4.87 23.49 -0.54
C PHE A 89 -3.40 23.47 -0.11
N LEU A 90 -3.19 23.58 1.20
CA LEU A 90 -1.93 23.36 1.89
C LEU A 90 -2.06 22.11 2.76
N ILE A 91 -1.05 21.24 2.75
CA ILE A 91 -0.99 20.08 3.66
C ILE A 91 -0.28 20.49 4.94
N VAL A 92 -0.97 20.36 6.07
CA VAL A 92 -0.40 20.56 7.41
C VAL A 92 -0.27 19.19 8.08
N ALA A 93 0.93 18.60 7.94
CA ALA A 93 1.24 17.29 8.55
C ALA A 93 1.31 17.38 10.09
N GLN A 94 0.63 16.46 10.76
CA GLN A 94 0.60 16.37 12.22
C GLN A 94 1.63 15.37 12.76
N SER A 95 1.94 15.50 14.05
CA SER A 95 2.90 14.61 14.75
C SER A 95 2.44 13.16 14.87
N ASP A 96 1.12 12.92 14.83
CA ASP A 96 0.51 11.59 14.80
C ASP A 96 0.49 10.97 13.40
N GLY A 97 0.95 11.68 12.36
CA GLY A 97 1.01 11.21 10.99
C GLY A 97 -0.23 11.53 10.13
N ARG A 98 -1.32 12.04 10.74
CA ARG A 98 -2.49 12.53 9.99
C ARG A 98 -2.19 13.88 9.33
N TRP A 99 -3.00 14.23 8.34
CA TRP A 99 -2.93 15.51 7.65
C TRP A 99 -4.15 16.36 7.98
N ALA A 100 -3.95 17.67 8.13
CA ALA A 100 -5.01 18.65 7.94
C ALA A 100 -4.83 19.31 6.56
N LEU A 101 -5.94 19.59 5.89
CA LEU A 101 -5.97 20.27 4.60
C LEU A 101 -6.51 21.68 4.81
N GLN A 102 -5.69 22.70 4.58
CA GLN A 102 -6.09 24.10 4.70
C GLN A 102 -6.33 24.70 3.32
N SER A 103 -7.45 25.35 3.09
CA SER A 103 -7.63 26.20 1.91
C SER A 103 -6.61 27.33 1.94
N GLU A 104 -5.82 27.48 0.89
CA GLU A 104 -4.80 28.53 0.79
C GLU A 104 -5.46 29.92 0.71
N THR A 105 -6.49 30.06 -0.12
CA THR A 105 -7.22 31.32 -0.30
C THR A 105 -7.96 31.78 0.96
N TYR A 106 -8.62 30.87 1.68
CA TYR A 106 -9.52 31.23 2.79
C TYR A 106 -8.97 30.93 4.18
N MET A 107 -7.81 30.28 4.28
CA MET A 107 -7.14 29.91 5.52
C MET A 107 -8.00 29.11 6.51
N ARG A 108 -8.94 28.31 5.98
CA ARG A 108 -9.82 27.40 6.73
C ARG A 108 -9.45 25.94 6.52
N TYR A 109 -9.76 25.08 7.48
CA TYR A 109 -9.46 23.66 7.45
C TYR A 109 -10.66 22.82 7.00
N PHE A 110 -10.37 21.83 6.14
CA PHE A 110 -11.32 20.88 5.58
C PHE A 110 -11.49 19.64 6.46
N GLY A 111 -12.75 19.33 6.77
CA GLY A 111 -13.11 18.24 7.67
C GLY A 111 -14.59 17.86 7.64
N GLY A 112 -14.95 16.88 8.46
CA GLY A 112 -16.32 16.44 8.71
C GLY A 112 -16.56 14.95 8.48
N SER A 113 -17.85 14.56 8.44
CA SER A 113 -18.27 13.17 8.23
C SER A 113 -19.51 13.04 7.37
N ALA A 114 -19.70 11.85 6.80
CA ALA A 114 -20.80 11.54 5.88
C ALA A 114 -20.95 12.64 4.81
N ASP A 115 -22.15 13.18 4.64
CA ASP A 115 -22.44 14.25 3.68
C ASP A 115 -22.17 15.67 4.25
N TYR A 116 -21.72 15.79 5.50
CA TYR A 116 -21.51 17.05 6.22
C TYR A 116 -20.04 17.49 6.19
N LEU A 117 -19.45 17.49 5.00
CA LEU A 117 -18.10 17.98 4.79
C LEU A 117 -18.09 19.50 4.56
N SER A 118 -17.14 20.19 5.20
CA SER A 118 -16.94 21.64 5.04
C SER A 118 -15.47 22.01 5.16
N CYS A 119 -15.08 23.19 4.65
CA CYS A 119 -13.77 23.79 4.86
C CYS A 119 -13.95 25.17 5.48
N PHE A 120 -14.42 25.20 6.73
CA PHE A 120 -14.73 26.43 7.44
C PHE A 120 -14.09 26.53 8.83
N SER A 121 -13.45 25.47 9.33
CA SER A 121 -12.84 25.53 10.67
C SER A 121 -11.60 26.44 10.68
N GLN A 122 -11.39 27.20 11.76
CA GLN A 122 -10.18 28.01 11.96
C GLN A 122 -9.09 27.24 12.73
N VAL A 123 -9.46 26.12 13.36
CA VAL A 123 -8.58 25.31 14.20
C VAL A 123 -8.62 23.86 13.74
N ILE A 124 -7.52 23.16 13.94
CA ILE A 124 -7.45 21.73 13.63
C ILE A 124 -8.04 20.98 14.81
N GLY A 125 -9.25 20.43 14.64
CA GLY A 125 -9.84 19.43 15.54
C GLY A 125 -9.78 18.03 14.93
N GLU A 126 -10.28 17.04 15.66
CA GLU A 126 -10.36 15.65 15.17
C GLU A 126 -11.12 15.51 13.84
N GLN A 127 -12.10 16.39 13.58
CA GLN A 127 -12.91 16.36 12.35
C GLN A 127 -12.13 16.80 11.11
N GLU A 128 -11.06 17.58 11.28
CA GLU A 128 -10.21 18.12 10.21
C GLU A 128 -8.97 17.24 9.94
N LEU A 129 -8.82 16.14 10.68
CA LEU A 129 -7.69 15.23 10.55
C LEU A 129 -8.02 14.03 9.68
N TRP A 130 -7.16 13.83 8.68
CA TRP A 130 -7.29 12.77 7.69
C TRP A 130 -6.07 11.84 7.75
N ALA A 131 -6.32 10.54 7.90
CA ALA A 131 -5.30 9.52 7.69
C ALA A 131 -5.13 9.26 6.19
N VAL A 132 -3.89 9.10 5.74
CA VAL A 132 -3.55 8.86 4.34
C VAL A 132 -3.24 7.39 4.14
N HIS A 133 -4.05 6.72 3.33
CA HIS A 133 -3.78 5.36 2.90
C HIS A 133 -3.32 5.37 1.44
N LEU A 134 -2.14 4.82 1.16
CA LEU A 134 -1.70 4.61 -0.22
C LEU A 134 -2.67 3.69 -0.96
N ALA A 135 -3.00 4.04 -2.21
CA ALA A 135 -3.79 3.19 -3.09
C ALA A 135 -2.95 2.07 -3.71
N LEU A 136 -1.62 2.23 -3.75
CA LEU A 136 -0.68 1.18 -4.13
C LEU A 136 -0.79 -0.01 -3.16
N HIS A 137 -0.65 -1.23 -3.66
CA HIS A 137 -0.52 -2.40 -2.80
C HIS A 137 0.66 -2.20 -1.82
N PRO A 138 0.55 -2.61 -0.53
CA PRO A 138 1.60 -2.35 0.46
C PRO A 138 2.93 -3.06 0.16
N GLN A 139 2.93 -4.05 -0.73
CA GLN A 139 4.14 -4.76 -1.17
C GLN A 139 4.70 -4.12 -2.43
N ALA A 140 5.83 -3.44 -2.29
CA ALA A 140 6.38 -2.55 -3.31
C ALA A 140 7.90 -2.65 -3.43
N SER A 141 8.42 -2.05 -4.50
CA SER A 141 9.83 -1.76 -4.70
C SER A 141 10.08 -0.29 -4.41
N LEU A 142 11.15 0.03 -3.69
CA LEU A 142 11.49 1.40 -3.31
C LEU A 142 12.69 1.90 -4.14
N LEU A 143 12.48 2.92 -4.96
CA LEU A 143 13.51 3.51 -5.83
C LEU A 143 13.96 4.86 -5.27
N SER A 144 15.26 5.03 -5.03
CA SER A 144 15.82 6.36 -4.72
C SER A 144 15.93 7.20 -6.00
N VAL A 145 15.34 8.40 -5.97
CA VAL A 145 15.39 9.35 -7.10
C VAL A 145 16.82 9.86 -7.33
N ALA A 146 17.55 10.13 -6.26
CA ALA A 146 18.93 10.64 -6.35
C ALA A 146 19.90 9.58 -6.88
N ARG A 147 19.86 8.37 -6.32
CA ARG A 147 20.79 7.30 -6.71
C ARG A 147 20.40 6.57 -7.98
N LYS A 148 19.10 6.60 -8.35
CA LYS A 148 18.52 5.76 -9.41
C LYS A 148 18.81 4.28 -9.16
N ARG A 149 18.59 3.86 -7.92
CA ARG A 149 18.85 2.51 -7.40
C ARG A 149 17.74 2.08 -6.47
N TYR A 150 17.45 0.78 -6.49
CA TYR A 150 16.42 0.16 -5.68
C TYR A 150 16.96 -0.23 -4.31
N ALA A 151 16.11 -0.08 -3.31
CA ALA A 151 16.35 -0.58 -1.97
C ALA A 151 16.22 -2.11 -1.96
N HIS A 152 17.11 -2.78 -1.23
CA HIS A 152 17.02 -4.21 -0.98
C HIS A 152 17.65 -4.56 0.37
N LEU A 153 17.29 -5.71 0.93
CA LEU A 153 17.87 -6.24 2.15
C LEU A 153 19.32 -6.70 1.89
N SER A 154 20.30 -6.04 2.53
CA SER A 154 21.65 -6.59 2.66
C SER A 154 21.70 -7.52 3.87
N ALA A 155 21.62 -8.82 3.64
CA ALA A 155 21.63 -9.82 4.71
C ALA A 155 22.96 -9.87 5.47
N SER A 156 24.09 -9.65 4.79
CA SER A 156 25.43 -9.63 5.40
C SER A 156 25.61 -8.49 6.39
N ASP A 157 25.04 -7.32 6.07
CA ASP A 157 25.25 -6.09 6.82
C ASP A 157 24.08 -5.80 7.78
N GLY A 158 22.95 -6.49 7.61
CA GLY A 158 21.78 -6.35 8.48
C GLY A 158 21.06 -5.00 8.31
N GLU A 159 21.12 -4.43 7.11
CA GLU A 159 20.57 -3.12 6.75
C GLU A 159 19.77 -3.18 5.44
N ILE A 160 19.14 -2.07 5.08
CA ILE A 160 18.59 -1.84 3.74
C ILE A 160 19.60 -1.02 2.95
N SER A 161 20.17 -1.60 1.89
CA SER A 161 21.08 -0.92 0.96
C SER A 161 20.30 -0.42 -0.26
N VAL A 162 20.76 0.66 -0.88
CA VAL A 162 20.07 1.32 -2.02
C VAL A 162 21.05 1.47 -3.19
N ASP A 163 21.55 0.34 -3.66
CA ASP A 163 22.54 0.25 -4.74
C ASP A 163 22.16 -0.77 -5.84
N SER A 164 21.01 -1.43 -5.72
CA SER A 164 20.53 -2.38 -6.73
C SER A 164 20.04 -1.70 -8.01
N ASN A 165 20.40 -2.26 -9.16
CA ASN A 165 20.01 -1.72 -10.47
C ASN A 165 18.56 -2.06 -10.84
N ILE A 166 18.03 -3.19 -10.35
CA ILE A 166 16.69 -3.70 -10.66
C ILE A 166 16.06 -4.29 -9.38
N PRO A 167 14.73 -4.23 -9.22
CA PRO A 167 14.06 -4.76 -8.04
C PRO A 167 13.81 -6.27 -8.19
N TRP A 168 14.88 -7.06 -8.31
CA TRP A 168 14.81 -8.52 -8.50
C TRP A 168 15.25 -9.26 -7.24
N GLY A 169 14.61 -10.39 -6.97
CA GLY A 169 14.85 -11.19 -5.77
C GLY A 169 13.91 -10.83 -4.62
N VAL A 170 13.85 -11.75 -3.66
CA VAL A 170 13.03 -11.60 -2.44
C VAL A 170 13.53 -10.47 -1.53
N ASP A 171 14.82 -10.14 -1.61
CA ASP A 171 15.47 -9.06 -0.88
C ASP A 171 15.05 -7.66 -1.37
N SER A 172 14.61 -7.54 -2.62
CA SER A 172 14.08 -6.27 -3.17
C SER A 172 12.66 -5.94 -2.69
N LEU A 173 11.97 -6.89 -2.03
CA LEU A 173 10.62 -6.70 -1.53
C LEU A 173 10.63 -5.82 -0.27
N VAL A 174 9.97 -4.66 -0.35
CA VAL A 174 9.66 -3.82 0.79
C VAL A 174 8.16 -3.90 1.07
N THR A 175 7.80 -4.23 2.31
CA THR A 175 6.40 -4.23 2.77
C THR A 175 6.17 -2.99 3.62
N LEU A 176 5.29 -2.10 3.15
CA LEU A 176 4.81 -0.95 3.90
C LEU A 176 3.80 -1.43 4.93
N VAL A 177 4.03 -1.11 6.20
CA VAL A 177 3.13 -1.50 7.30
C VAL A 177 2.51 -0.24 7.89
N TYR A 178 1.21 -0.07 7.70
CA TYR A 178 0.46 1.05 8.24
C TYR A 178 0.07 0.80 9.70
N LEU A 179 0.35 1.76 10.57
CA LEU A 179 -0.07 1.77 11.97
C LEU A 179 -0.30 3.21 12.42
N ASP A 180 -1.52 3.51 12.88
CA ASP A 180 -1.89 4.77 13.54
C ASP A 180 -1.40 6.03 12.82
N GLY A 181 -1.69 6.15 11.51
CA GLY A 181 -1.33 7.32 10.70
C GLY A 181 0.11 7.31 10.16
N LYS A 182 0.91 6.32 10.53
CA LYS A 182 2.32 6.19 10.11
C LYS A 182 2.58 4.90 9.34
N TYR A 183 3.71 4.87 8.66
CA TYR A 183 4.17 3.72 7.89
C TYR A 183 5.54 3.24 8.37
N SER A 184 5.71 1.93 8.43
CA SER A 184 7.00 1.28 8.68
C SER A 184 7.46 0.52 7.44
N LEU A 185 8.77 0.43 7.23
CA LEU A 185 9.36 -0.36 6.15
C LEU A 185 9.80 -1.71 6.69
N LYS A 186 9.14 -2.79 6.25
CA LYS A 186 9.41 -4.16 6.67
C LYS A 186 10.08 -4.95 5.54
N THR A 187 11.22 -5.58 5.85
CA THR A 187 11.98 -6.43 4.94
C THR A 187 11.40 -7.84 4.86
N CYS A 188 11.81 -8.60 3.84
CA CYS A 188 11.32 -9.96 3.58
C CYS A 188 11.62 -10.97 4.71
N ASP A 189 12.54 -10.67 5.61
CA ASP A 189 12.91 -11.47 6.78
C ASP A 189 12.19 -11.05 8.08
N ASN A 190 11.11 -10.29 7.96
CA ASN A 190 10.25 -9.83 9.05
C ASN A 190 10.83 -8.78 10.01
N ARG A 191 11.88 -8.06 9.61
CA ARG A 191 12.41 -6.93 10.41
C ARG A 191 11.93 -5.59 9.86
N PHE A 192 11.86 -4.59 10.74
CA PHE A 192 11.52 -3.21 10.44
C PHE A 192 12.78 -2.35 10.39
N LEU A 193 12.82 -1.40 9.46
CA LEU A 193 13.85 -0.37 9.42
C LEU A 193 13.65 0.64 10.55
N SER A 194 14.67 0.79 11.41
CA SER A 194 14.77 1.87 12.37
C SER A 194 15.43 3.11 11.75
N ASN A 195 15.12 4.29 12.28
CA ASN A 195 15.67 5.57 11.83
C ASN A 195 17.21 5.65 11.91
N ASP A 196 17.88 4.82 12.72
CA ASP A 196 19.33 4.74 12.79
C ASP A 196 19.97 3.91 11.65
N GLY A 197 19.16 3.22 10.85
CA GLY A 197 19.55 2.36 9.73
C GLY A 197 19.56 0.86 10.03
N LYS A 198 19.34 0.46 11.29
CA LYS A 198 19.32 -0.96 11.67
C LYS A 198 17.96 -1.61 11.42
N LEU A 199 17.99 -2.92 11.26
CA LEU A 199 16.80 -3.76 11.17
C LEU A 199 16.47 -4.41 12.52
N VAL A 200 15.27 -4.15 13.04
CA VAL A 200 14.78 -4.62 14.34
C VAL A 200 13.50 -5.45 14.20
N LYS A 201 13.18 -6.33 15.15
CA LYS A 201 11.98 -7.20 15.05
C LYS A 201 10.69 -6.52 15.47
N GLU A 202 10.77 -5.56 16.39
CA GLU A 202 9.62 -4.89 16.98
C GLU A 202 9.33 -3.58 16.26
N ASN A 203 8.05 -3.29 16.07
CA ASN A 203 7.62 -1.98 15.60
C ASN A 203 7.59 -1.01 16.78
N THR A 204 8.38 0.05 16.71
CA THR A 204 8.53 1.08 17.75
C THR A 204 8.41 2.47 17.11
N ASN A 205 8.42 3.53 17.92
CA ASN A 205 8.41 4.90 17.39
C ASN A 205 9.58 5.19 16.44
N THR A 206 10.73 4.52 16.62
CA THR A 206 11.92 4.70 15.75
C THR A 206 11.79 4.02 14.38
N THR A 207 10.81 3.12 14.21
CA THR A 207 10.54 2.40 12.96
C THR A 207 9.30 2.92 12.24
N CYS A 208 8.67 3.97 12.77
CA CYS A 208 7.48 4.60 12.21
C CYS A 208 7.83 5.91 11.53
N PHE A 209 7.39 6.07 10.29
CA PHE A 209 7.63 7.24 9.46
C PHE A 209 6.31 7.85 9.01
N THR A 210 6.20 9.17 9.10
CA THR A 210 5.14 9.94 8.45
C THR A 210 5.48 10.10 6.98
N LEU A 211 4.53 9.76 6.10
CA LEU A 211 4.68 10.01 4.68
C LEU A 211 4.38 11.47 4.39
N GLU A 212 5.31 12.13 3.69
CA GLU A 212 5.11 13.47 3.14
C GLU A 212 5.39 13.45 1.63
N LEU A 213 4.66 14.27 0.89
CA LEU A 213 4.92 14.46 -0.55
C LEU A 213 5.75 15.70 -0.81
N LYS A 214 6.74 15.55 -1.68
CA LYS A 214 7.53 16.66 -2.19
C LYS A 214 7.88 16.44 -3.66
N SER A 215 7.53 17.41 -4.50
CA SER A 215 7.76 17.37 -5.95
C SER A 215 7.18 16.12 -6.61
N GLY A 216 6.00 15.69 -6.17
CA GLY A 216 5.33 14.45 -6.60
C GLY A 216 6.01 13.15 -6.17
N LYS A 217 7.02 13.21 -5.28
CA LYS A 217 7.76 12.07 -4.74
C LYS A 217 7.46 11.88 -3.26
N LEU A 218 7.68 10.65 -2.78
CA LEU A 218 7.51 10.32 -1.38
C LEU A 218 8.77 10.65 -0.59
N THR A 219 8.54 11.06 0.65
CA THR A 219 9.57 11.21 1.67
C THR A 219 9.06 10.55 2.95
N PHE A 220 10.00 10.00 3.74
CA PHE A 220 9.70 9.28 4.97
C PHE A 220 10.30 10.05 6.14
N LYS A 221 9.45 10.70 6.93
CA LYS A 221 9.86 11.53 8.06
C LYS A 221 9.78 10.76 9.36
N ASP A 222 10.86 10.69 10.12
CA ASP A 222 10.90 10.02 11.42
C ASP A 222 10.29 10.86 12.55
N SER A 223 10.30 10.29 13.76
CA SER A 223 9.78 10.94 14.96
C SER A 223 10.51 12.22 15.37
N ASP A 224 11.75 12.42 14.92
CA ASP A 224 12.57 13.60 15.23
C ASP A 224 12.50 14.66 14.12
N GLY A 225 11.61 14.45 13.14
CA GLY A 225 11.41 15.34 12.00
C GLY A 225 12.54 15.31 10.97
N LYS A 226 13.34 14.24 10.96
CA LYS A 226 14.38 13.96 9.96
C LYS A 226 13.84 13.01 8.91
N TYR A 227 14.53 12.92 7.78
CA TYR A 227 14.05 12.15 6.62
C TYR A 227 14.98 11.00 6.30
N LEU A 228 14.40 9.86 5.89
CA LEU A 228 15.17 8.75 5.33
C LEU A 228 15.93 9.21 4.10
N THR A 229 17.20 8.81 4.02
CA THR A 229 18.11 9.14 2.93
C THR A 229 19.16 8.02 2.80
N PRO A 230 19.56 7.62 1.59
CA PRO A 230 20.63 6.65 1.41
C PRO A 230 22.02 7.24 1.73
N VAL A 231 22.76 6.66 2.67
CA VAL A 231 24.07 7.16 3.12
C VAL A 231 25.21 6.19 2.80
N GLY A 232 26.39 6.72 2.47
CA GLY A 232 27.59 5.92 2.22
C GLY A 232 27.60 5.22 0.85
N PRO A 233 28.59 4.36 0.55
CA PRO A 233 28.80 3.77 -0.78
C PRO A 233 27.66 2.87 -1.26
N THR A 234 27.18 1.97 -0.38
CA THR A 234 26.04 1.04 -0.62
C THR A 234 24.68 1.73 -0.46
N GLY A 235 24.67 2.94 0.10
CA GLY A 235 23.45 3.70 0.31
C GLY A 235 22.58 3.13 1.41
N THR A 236 23.17 2.79 2.56
CA THR A 236 22.45 2.41 3.78
C THR A 236 21.30 3.40 4.04
N LEU A 237 20.07 2.90 4.01
CA LEU A 237 18.88 3.71 4.20
C LEU A 237 18.69 4.01 5.68
N ARG A 238 18.75 5.29 6.06
CA ARG A 238 18.59 5.75 7.44
C ARG A 238 18.15 7.21 7.48
N SER A 239 17.73 7.69 8.64
CA SER A 239 17.47 9.12 8.80
C SER A 239 18.75 9.93 8.68
N GLY A 240 18.68 10.95 7.82
CA GLY A 240 19.72 11.95 7.64
C GLY A 240 19.75 12.99 8.76
N ARG A 241 20.38 14.13 8.49
CA ARG A 241 20.47 15.25 9.46
C ARG A 241 19.48 16.39 9.16
N CYS A 242 18.97 16.44 7.94
CA CYS A 242 18.14 17.52 7.43
C CYS A 242 16.70 17.43 7.98
N SER A 243 16.15 18.58 8.37
CA SER A 243 14.73 18.75 8.75
C SER A 243 13.85 19.23 7.59
N LYS A 244 14.42 19.32 6.39
CA LYS A 244 13.69 19.58 5.14
C LYS A 244 14.23 18.59 4.10
N PRO A 245 13.36 17.88 3.36
CA PRO A 245 13.83 16.89 2.42
C PRO A 245 14.44 17.57 1.20
N GLY A 246 15.61 17.14 0.77
CA GLY A 246 16.24 17.49 -0.50
C GLY A 246 15.93 16.44 -1.57
N LYS A 247 16.78 16.37 -2.59
CA LYS A 247 16.65 15.36 -3.67
C LYS A 247 16.99 13.95 -3.18
N ASP A 248 17.88 13.82 -2.19
CA ASP A 248 18.36 12.54 -1.68
C ASP A 248 17.30 11.80 -0.84
N GLU A 249 16.37 12.56 -0.27
CA GLU A 249 15.24 12.06 0.54
C GLU A 249 13.99 11.71 -0.29
N LEU A 250 14.05 11.84 -1.64
CA LEU A 250 12.92 11.55 -2.52
C LEU A 250 12.96 10.10 -3.03
N PHE A 251 11.81 9.44 -2.93
CA PHE A 251 11.62 8.06 -3.37
C PHE A 251 10.40 7.90 -4.26
N ASP A 252 10.50 6.93 -5.17
CA ASP A 252 9.37 6.36 -5.90
C ASP A 252 9.01 5.00 -5.30
N LEU A 253 7.72 4.72 -5.21
CA LEU A 253 7.20 3.38 -4.92
C LEU A 253 6.65 2.78 -6.21
N GLU A 254 7.12 1.58 -6.52
CA GLU A 254 6.68 0.80 -7.67
C GLU A 254 6.03 -0.50 -7.21
N GLU A 255 5.02 -0.97 -7.95
CA GLU A 255 4.38 -2.25 -7.65
C GLU A 255 5.40 -3.40 -7.72
N SER A 256 5.40 -4.28 -6.72
CA SER A 256 6.26 -5.46 -6.73
C SER A 256 5.63 -6.54 -7.58
N HIS A 257 6.03 -6.70 -8.84
CA HIS A 257 5.44 -7.74 -9.68
C HIS A 257 5.86 -9.16 -9.24
N PRO A 258 5.07 -10.21 -9.56
CA PRO A 258 5.37 -11.59 -9.18
C PRO A 258 6.68 -12.06 -9.80
N GLN A 259 7.55 -12.62 -8.98
CA GLN A 259 8.80 -13.23 -9.42
C GLN A 259 8.76 -14.71 -9.08
N VAL A 260 9.02 -15.53 -10.08
CA VAL A 260 8.89 -16.98 -9.97
C VAL A 260 10.18 -17.67 -10.37
N VAL A 261 10.39 -18.86 -9.81
CA VAL A 261 11.34 -19.83 -10.33
C VAL A 261 10.58 -21.02 -10.86
N PHE A 262 11.05 -21.58 -11.96
CA PHE A 262 10.53 -22.79 -12.56
C PHE A 262 11.52 -23.92 -12.33
N GLN A 263 11.05 -25.05 -11.80
CA GLN A 263 11.83 -26.27 -11.67
C GLN A 263 11.29 -27.30 -12.65
N ALA A 264 12.16 -27.80 -13.53
CA ALA A 264 11.84 -28.79 -14.54
C ALA A 264 11.67 -30.19 -13.92
N ALA A 265 11.18 -31.16 -14.70
CA ALA A 265 10.94 -32.53 -14.24
C ALA A 265 12.24 -33.22 -13.72
N ASN A 266 13.40 -32.81 -14.26
CA ASN A 266 14.72 -33.24 -13.82
C ASN A 266 15.18 -32.63 -12.46
N LYS A 267 14.30 -31.90 -11.77
CA LYS A 267 14.55 -31.18 -10.50
C LYS A 267 15.58 -30.05 -10.58
N ARG A 268 15.96 -29.61 -11.77
CA ARG A 268 16.83 -28.44 -11.99
C ARG A 268 15.98 -27.20 -12.25
N PHE A 269 16.52 -26.04 -11.88
CA PHE A 269 15.86 -24.76 -12.15
C PHE A 269 16.10 -24.31 -13.58
N VAL A 270 15.06 -23.75 -14.20
CA VAL A 270 15.15 -23.07 -15.48
C VAL A 270 16.04 -21.84 -15.31
N SER A 271 16.89 -21.62 -16.31
CA SER A 271 17.80 -20.48 -16.37
C SER A 271 17.80 -19.93 -17.78
N VAL A 272 18.08 -18.64 -17.94
CA VAL A 272 18.24 -17.95 -19.25
C VAL A 272 19.45 -18.46 -20.07
N LYS A 273 20.05 -19.59 -19.68
CA LYS A 273 21.17 -20.26 -20.34
C LYS A 273 20.68 -21.61 -20.87
N GLN A 274 20.08 -21.61 -22.06
CA GLN A 274 19.61 -22.75 -22.87
C GLN A 274 18.61 -23.73 -22.20
N GLY A 275 17.56 -24.13 -22.93
CA GLY A 275 16.65 -25.21 -22.52
C GLY A 275 15.54 -25.47 -23.55
N ASP A 276 15.13 -26.73 -23.62
CA ASP A 276 13.98 -27.24 -24.38
C ASP A 276 12.71 -27.32 -23.50
N ASP A 277 11.55 -27.57 -24.11
CA ASP A 277 10.23 -27.57 -23.47
C ASP A 277 10.02 -28.74 -22.48
N GLU A 278 9.58 -28.46 -21.24
CA GLU A 278 9.22 -29.46 -20.21
C GLU A 278 8.05 -28.99 -19.33
N LEU A 279 7.49 -29.89 -18.49
CA LEU A 279 6.58 -29.52 -17.40
C LEU A 279 7.38 -28.88 -16.24
N PHE A 280 6.85 -27.79 -15.69
CA PHE A 280 7.53 -27.01 -14.64
C PHE A 280 6.72 -26.90 -13.35
N LEU A 281 7.42 -27.04 -12.23
CA LEU A 281 6.97 -26.62 -10.91
C LEU A 281 7.26 -25.13 -10.74
N MET A 282 6.23 -24.31 -10.56
CA MET A 282 6.38 -22.86 -10.38
C MET A 282 6.32 -22.49 -8.90
N LYS A 283 7.35 -21.79 -8.41
CA LYS A 283 7.41 -21.22 -7.06
C LYS A 283 7.49 -19.70 -7.11
N LEU A 284 6.55 -19.03 -6.45
CA LEU A 284 6.58 -17.60 -6.17
C LEU A 284 7.65 -17.32 -5.10
N ILE A 285 8.65 -16.52 -5.44
CA ILE A 285 9.83 -16.30 -4.57
C ILE A 285 9.81 -14.97 -3.83
N ASN A 286 9.14 -13.96 -4.37
CA ASN A 286 9.09 -12.62 -3.78
C ASN A 286 7.80 -12.33 -3.02
N ARG A 287 7.18 -13.37 -2.44
CA ARG A 287 6.06 -13.27 -1.49
C ARG A 287 6.23 -14.24 -0.31
N PRO A 288 7.30 -14.13 0.50
CA PRO A 288 7.35 -14.86 1.78
C PRO A 288 6.29 -14.36 2.76
N MET A 289 5.89 -13.09 2.59
CA MET A 289 4.75 -12.47 3.23
C MET A 289 3.66 -12.24 2.17
N LEU A 290 2.41 -12.47 2.55
CA LEU A 290 1.23 -12.31 1.71
C LEU A 290 0.29 -11.28 2.35
N ILE A 291 -0.05 -10.26 1.57
CA ILE A 291 -1.15 -9.34 1.84
C ILE A 291 -2.13 -9.54 0.69
N LEU A 292 -3.43 -9.66 0.99
CA LEU A 292 -4.46 -9.86 -0.04
C LEU A 292 -5.42 -8.68 -0.03
N ARG A 293 -5.63 -8.08 -1.20
CA ARG A 293 -6.67 -7.07 -1.44
C ARG A 293 -7.67 -7.57 -2.47
N GLY A 294 -8.92 -7.76 -2.04
CA GLY A 294 -10.04 -8.08 -2.91
C GLY A 294 -10.83 -6.82 -3.31
N GLU A 295 -11.97 -7.02 -3.97
CA GLU A 295 -12.83 -5.92 -4.43
C GLU A 295 -13.32 -5.00 -3.29
N ASN A 296 -13.55 -5.57 -2.10
CA ASN A 296 -14.16 -4.88 -0.98
C ASN A 296 -13.15 -4.36 0.06
N GLY A 297 -11.86 -4.66 -0.10
CA GLY A 297 -10.82 -4.27 0.86
C GLY A 297 -9.80 -5.38 1.07
N PHE A 298 -9.04 -5.27 2.15
CA PHE A 298 -8.01 -6.24 2.51
C PHE A 298 -8.58 -7.41 3.31
N VAL A 299 -7.84 -8.53 3.25
CA VAL A 299 -8.07 -9.69 4.11
C VAL A 299 -7.40 -9.51 5.47
N CYS A 300 -8.13 -9.73 6.56
CA CYS A 300 -7.61 -9.67 7.93
C CYS A 300 -8.28 -10.70 8.85
N HIS A 301 -7.68 -10.93 10.02
CA HIS A 301 -8.33 -11.62 11.12
C HIS A 301 -9.56 -10.85 11.58
N HIS A 302 -10.67 -11.57 11.73
CA HIS A 302 -11.82 -11.02 12.41
C HIS A 302 -11.49 -10.86 13.90
N LYS A 303 -11.85 -9.72 14.51
CA LYS A 303 -11.39 -9.36 15.86
C LYS A 303 -11.83 -10.33 16.96
N ASN A 304 -12.97 -11.00 16.78
CA ASN A 304 -13.64 -11.79 17.82
C ASN A 304 -13.92 -13.23 17.40
N SER A 305 -13.29 -13.72 16.33
CA SER A 305 -13.43 -15.10 15.87
C SER A 305 -12.14 -15.56 15.17
N ASN A 306 -12.09 -16.84 14.83
CA ASN A 306 -11.00 -17.41 14.05
C ASN A 306 -11.13 -17.21 12.53
N THR A 307 -12.24 -16.62 12.07
CA THR A 307 -12.53 -16.36 10.67
C THR A 307 -11.77 -15.14 10.16
N LEU A 308 -11.78 -14.97 8.84
CA LEU A 308 -11.13 -13.85 8.17
C LEU A 308 -12.19 -12.95 7.52
N ASP A 309 -11.98 -11.64 7.63
CA ASP A 309 -12.72 -10.62 6.89
C ASP A 309 -12.00 -10.31 5.57
N ALA A 310 -12.72 -9.86 4.55
CA ALA A 310 -12.24 -9.50 3.22
C ALA A 310 -12.70 -8.09 2.78
N ASN A 311 -13.06 -7.23 3.75
CA ASN A 311 -13.62 -5.89 3.52
C ASN A 311 -12.93 -4.79 4.34
N ARG A 312 -11.70 -5.04 4.82
CA ARG A 312 -11.02 -4.17 5.78
C ARG A 312 -10.26 -3.04 5.07
N SER A 313 -10.18 -1.89 5.73
CA SER A 313 -9.40 -0.72 5.26
C SER A 313 -7.91 -0.80 5.59
N VAL A 314 -7.55 -1.68 6.53
CA VAL A 314 -6.20 -2.07 6.94
C VAL A 314 -5.96 -3.52 6.56
N TYR A 315 -4.71 -3.97 6.56
CA TYR A 315 -4.30 -5.31 6.14
C TYR A 315 -3.54 -6.04 7.23
N ASP A 316 -3.72 -7.36 7.26
CA ASP A 316 -2.83 -8.26 7.98
C ASP A 316 -1.79 -8.86 7.04
N ILE A 317 -0.66 -9.26 7.61
CA ILE A 317 0.47 -9.85 6.90
C ILE A 317 0.54 -11.33 7.24
N PHE A 318 0.24 -12.18 6.27
CA PHE A 318 0.32 -13.64 6.41
C PHE A 318 1.68 -14.15 5.92
N SER A 319 2.11 -15.32 6.38
CA SER A 319 3.27 -16.00 5.80
C SER A 319 2.81 -16.97 4.72
N LEU A 320 3.48 -16.96 3.57
CA LEU A 320 3.21 -17.86 2.46
C LEU A 320 4.37 -18.83 2.30
N ILE A 321 4.08 -20.12 2.48
CA ILE A 321 5.08 -21.18 2.52
C ILE A 321 4.82 -22.11 1.35
N PHE A 322 5.77 -22.19 0.43
CA PHE A 322 5.68 -23.10 -0.71
C PHE A 322 5.75 -24.57 -0.26
N ASN A 323 4.84 -25.40 -0.77
CA ASN A 323 4.74 -26.83 -0.50
C ASN A 323 4.44 -27.59 -1.81
N ASP A 324 5.49 -28.01 -2.52
CA ASP A 324 5.42 -28.87 -3.72
C ASP A 324 4.32 -28.51 -4.75
N GLY A 325 4.26 -27.23 -5.13
CA GLY A 325 3.31 -26.72 -6.12
C GLY A 325 2.02 -26.15 -5.51
N ALA A 326 1.77 -26.44 -4.24
CA ALA A 326 0.80 -25.76 -3.40
C ALA A 326 1.49 -24.75 -2.48
N TYR A 327 0.66 -24.05 -1.71
CA TYR A 327 1.09 -23.08 -0.72
C TYR A 327 0.29 -23.25 0.57
N ILE A 328 1.01 -23.09 1.68
CA ILE A 328 0.45 -23.05 3.02
C ILE A 328 0.42 -21.58 3.45
N ILE A 329 -0.73 -21.11 3.91
CA ILE A 329 -0.89 -19.76 4.45
C ILE A 329 -0.91 -19.84 5.97
N LYS A 330 -0.01 -19.10 6.63
CA LYS A 330 0.18 -19.11 8.08
C LYS A 330 -0.09 -17.73 8.66
N SER A 331 -0.89 -17.68 9.72
CA SER A 331 -1.22 -16.47 10.46
C SER A 331 -0.05 -15.98 11.32
N VAL A 332 -0.15 -14.74 11.78
CA VAL A 332 0.86 -14.10 12.65
C VAL A 332 1.01 -14.81 14.01
N ILE A 333 -0.04 -15.49 14.48
CA ILE A 333 -0.02 -16.31 15.71
C ILE A 333 0.60 -17.69 15.50
N GLY A 334 1.06 -17.98 14.28
CA GLY A 334 1.75 -19.21 13.94
C GLY A 334 0.83 -20.40 13.63
N LYS A 335 -0.47 -20.15 13.44
CA LYS A 335 -1.47 -21.14 13.04
C LYS A 335 -1.71 -21.10 11.54
N PHE A 336 -2.40 -22.09 11.00
CA PHE A 336 -2.58 -22.25 9.57
C PHE A 336 -3.99 -21.89 9.13
N TRP A 337 -4.10 -21.42 7.89
CA TRP A 337 -5.38 -21.29 7.24
C TRP A 337 -5.95 -22.66 6.90
N TYR A 338 -7.27 -22.80 7.03
CA TYR A 338 -8.02 -23.96 6.59
C TYR A 338 -9.43 -23.57 6.15
N ILE A 339 -10.09 -24.44 5.39
CA ILE A 339 -11.50 -24.27 5.02
C ILE A 339 -12.36 -25.19 5.88
N SER A 340 -13.23 -24.60 6.70
CA SER A 340 -14.19 -25.37 7.52
C SER A 340 -15.21 -26.12 6.66
N ILE A 341 -15.92 -27.08 7.26
CA ILE A 341 -17.01 -27.83 6.60
C ILE A 341 -18.14 -26.94 6.05
N ASN A 342 -18.32 -25.74 6.64
CA ASN A 342 -19.31 -24.77 6.22
C ASN A 342 -18.76 -23.78 5.16
N GLY A 343 -17.54 -24.00 4.68
CA GLY A 343 -16.89 -23.14 3.69
C GLY A 343 -16.27 -21.87 4.26
N LEU A 344 -16.30 -21.63 5.57
CA LEU A 344 -15.58 -20.48 6.17
C LEU A 344 -14.07 -20.70 6.11
N VAL A 345 -13.31 -19.66 5.77
CA VAL A 345 -11.85 -19.68 5.91
C VAL A 345 -11.48 -19.23 7.31
N CYS A 346 -10.76 -20.10 8.03
CA CYS A 346 -10.32 -19.90 9.40
C CYS A 346 -8.79 -19.84 9.46
N SER A 347 -8.22 -19.29 10.53
CA SER A 347 -6.78 -18.97 10.66
C SER A 347 -6.10 -19.55 11.90
N ASP A 348 -6.80 -20.41 12.63
CA ASP A 348 -6.39 -21.08 13.87
C ASP A 348 -6.08 -22.59 13.69
N GLY A 349 -5.89 -23.05 12.45
CA GLY A 349 -5.60 -24.44 12.14
C GLY A 349 -4.26 -24.91 12.74
N GLU A 350 -4.25 -26.11 13.32
CA GLU A 350 -3.03 -26.73 13.86
C GLU A 350 -2.19 -27.44 12.79
N LYS A 351 -2.83 -27.82 11.66
CA LYS A 351 -2.19 -28.52 10.55
C LYS A 351 -2.22 -27.65 9.31
N PRO A 352 -1.17 -27.71 8.48
CA PRO A 352 -1.16 -27.01 7.20
C PRO A 352 -2.19 -27.62 6.24
N GLU A 353 -2.91 -26.76 5.52
CA GLU A 353 -3.69 -27.13 4.35
C GLU A 353 -3.10 -26.49 3.09
N ASP A 354 -3.22 -27.21 1.98
CA ASP A 354 -2.72 -26.79 0.68
C ASP A 354 -3.73 -25.86 -0.02
N PHE A 355 -3.23 -24.72 -0.47
CA PHE A 355 -3.90 -23.78 -1.35
C PHE A 355 -3.13 -23.67 -2.67
N PHE A 356 -3.86 -23.53 -3.78
CA PHE A 356 -3.29 -23.43 -5.11
C PHE A 356 -3.51 -22.02 -5.65
N LEU A 357 -2.45 -21.39 -6.15
CA LEU A 357 -2.50 -20.03 -6.70
C LEU A 357 -2.60 -20.09 -8.22
N GLU A 358 -3.65 -19.49 -8.77
CA GLU A 358 -3.87 -19.35 -10.20
C GLU A 358 -3.65 -17.89 -10.62
N PHE A 359 -2.64 -17.65 -11.47
CA PHE A 359 -2.20 -16.32 -11.90
C PHE A 359 -2.95 -15.92 -13.17
N LEU A 360 -4.18 -15.44 -13.02
CA LEU A 360 -5.13 -15.25 -14.12
C LEU A 360 -5.14 -13.82 -14.68
N GLU A 361 -4.85 -12.82 -13.84
CA GLU A 361 -4.84 -11.41 -14.22
C GLU A 361 -3.54 -10.73 -13.77
N HIS A 362 -3.14 -9.66 -14.44
CA HIS A 362 -1.95 -8.91 -14.05
C HIS A 362 -2.12 -8.35 -12.63
N GLY A 363 -1.17 -8.69 -11.74
CA GLY A 363 -1.20 -8.26 -10.33
C GLY A 363 -2.28 -8.95 -9.48
N ARG A 364 -3.03 -9.94 -10.00
CA ARG A 364 -4.07 -10.65 -9.22
C ARG A 364 -4.03 -12.16 -9.37
N ILE A 365 -4.41 -12.85 -8.31
CA ILE A 365 -4.49 -14.31 -8.23
C ILE A 365 -5.87 -14.75 -7.80
N ALA A 366 -6.30 -15.91 -8.30
CA ALA A 366 -7.34 -16.70 -7.66
C ALA A 366 -6.67 -17.72 -6.73
N ILE A 367 -7.27 -17.97 -5.57
CA ILE A 367 -6.75 -18.93 -4.58
C ILE A 367 -7.77 -20.06 -4.48
N LYS A 368 -7.34 -21.30 -4.73
CA LYS A 368 -8.19 -22.48 -4.70
C LYS A 368 -7.80 -23.38 -3.53
N GLY A 369 -8.79 -23.78 -2.73
CA GLY A 369 -8.59 -24.73 -1.64
C GLY A 369 -8.50 -26.17 -2.14
N SER A 370 -8.07 -27.06 -1.24
CA SER A 370 -8.05 -28.51 -1.44
C SER A 370 -9.44 -29.09 -1.75
N ASN A 371 -10.51 -28.41 -1.33
CA ASN A 371 -11.91 -28.73 -1.67
C ASN A 371 -12.28 -28.40 -3.13
N GLY A 372 -11.35 -27.87 -3.93
CA GLY A 372 -11.56 -27.50 -5.33
C GLY A 372 -12.36 -26.21 -5.55
N LYS A 373 -12.61 -25.43 -4.50
CA LYS A 373 -13.35 -24.15 -4.54
C LYS A 373 -12.41 -22.96 -4.38
N TYR A 374 -12.80 -21.83 -4.95
CA TYR A 374 -12.06 -20.58 -4.84
C TYR A 374 -12.39 -19.82 -3.56
N LEU A 375 -11.38 -19.16 -3.01
CA LEU A 375 -11.55 -18.20 -1.93
C LEU A 375 -12.20 -16.93 -2.48
N ARG A 376 -13.28 -16.47 -1.84
CA ARG A 376 -14.02 -15.26 -2.19
C ARG A 376 -14.48 -14.49 -0.97
N GLY A 377 -14.59 -13.17 -1.08
CA GLY A 377 -15.32 -12.35 -0.10
C GLY A 377 -16.82 -12.47 -0.35
N ASP A 378 -17.60 -12.80 0.68
CA ASP A 378 -19.06 -12.78 0.59
C ASP A 378 -19.64 -11.35 0.72
N GLN A 379 -20.97 -11.23 0.65
CA GLN A 379 -21.65 -9.93 0.77
C GLN A 379 -21.54 -9.33 2.19
N GLY A 380 -21.36 -10.17 3.22
CA GLY A 380 -21.08 -9.75 4.58
C GLY A 380 -19.63 -9.31 4.80
N GLY A 381 -18.76 -9.59 3.84
CA GLY A 381 -17.32 -9.34 3.90
C GLY A 381 -16.54 -10.41 4.64
N THR A 382 -17.10 -11.61 4.84
CA THR A 382 -16.39 -12.78 5.37
C THR A 382 -15.66 -13.49 4.22
N LEU A 383 -14.47 -14.01 4.48
CA LEU A 383 -13.72 -14.83 3.53
C LEU A 383 -14.25 -16.27 3.53
N MET A 384 -14.74 -16.71 2.37
CA MET A 384 -15.33 -18.03 2.14
C MET A 384 -14.50 -18.81 1.13
N GLY A 385 -14.39 -20.13 1.31
CA GLY A 385 -13.77 -21.08 0.39
C GLY A 385 -14.81 -21.94 -0.34
N ASP A 386 -15.87 -21.32 -0.86
CA ASP A 386 -17.01 -21.98 -1.52
C ASP A 386 -17.23 -21.52 -2.98
N GLY A 387 -16.36 -20.65 -3.51
CA GLY A 387 -16.46 -20.12 -4.88
C GLY A 387 -16.35 -21.22 -5.94
N THR A 388 -17.29 -21.27 -6.88
CA THR A 388 -17.34 -22.30 -7.92
C THR A 388 -16.67 -21.89 -9.23
N SER A 389 -16.45 -20.59 -9.43
CA SER A 389 -15.79 -20.00 -10.59
C SER A 389 -14.98 -18.79 -10.16
N VAL A 390 -14.06 -18.35 -11.02
CA VAL A 390 -13.31 -17.10 -10.83
C VAL A 390 -14.16 -15.92 -11.29
N ASP A 391 -14.26 -14.91 -10.42
CA ASP A 391 -14.95 -13.64 -10.62
C ASP A 391 -14.29 -12.53 -9.77
N ALA A 392 -14.85 -11.31 -9.80
CA ALA A 392 -14.29 -10.18 -9.06
C ALA A 392 -14.21 -10.41 -7.54
N SER A 393 -15.08 -11.25 -6.97
CA SER A 393 -15.10 -11.54 -5.53
C SER A 393 -14.03 -12.55 -5.11
N SER A 394 -13.45 -13.28 -6.06
CA SER A 394 -12.48 -14.37 -5.86
C SER A 394 -11.09 -14.07 -6.42
N LEU A 395 -10.86 -12.83 -6.88
CA LEU A 395 -9.58 -12.33 -7.33
C LEU A 395 -8.96 -11.42 -6.27
N TRP A 396 -7.67 -11.65 -6.02
CA TRP A 396 -6.91 -10.99 -4.96
C TRP A 396 -5.64 -10.37 -5.53
N GLU A 397 -5.45 -9.08 -5.30
CA GLU A 397 -4.16 -8.42 -5.49
C GLU A 397 -3.20 -8.78 -4.35
N TYR A 398 -1.91 -8.89 -4.66
CA TYR A 398 -0.89 -9.44 -3.77
C TYR A 398 0.49 -8.82 -4.00
#